data_AF-A0A934RUD9-F1
#
_entry.id   AF-A0A934RUD9-F1
#
_cell.length_a   1.000
_cell.length_b   1.000
_cell.length_c   1.000
_cell.angle_alpha   90.00
_cell.angle_beta   90.00
_cell.angle_gamma   90.00
#
_symmetry.space_group_name_H-M   'P 1'
#
loop_
_entity.id
_entity.type
_entity.pdbx_description
1 polymer ?
#
loop_
_entity_poly.entity_id
_entity_poly.type
_entity_poly.pdbx_seq_one_letter_code
_entity_poly.pdbx_strand_id
1 'polypeptide(L)'
;MLPRNCRIALLALAGLFVSAPFVLSKDWVSLFDGESLEGWTPNENPDSWVVEEGCIVTKGDRSHLFYSGKVSDHSFKNFIFEAEVKTTPGANSGIYIHTEFQDEGWPSKGYECQVNNSNPVPQGKYVEHKMTGSIYAIRNNWQAPVRDDVWFKYRIRVAGKTIQTFINGRLICEYTERDNPWRPENMKERVLDSGTFAIQAHDPGSVVRYRNIRVKILPDVLPSSGSAESDEELDRLITSLSAKNQPLIDIGIKSPSLSFAVAQAKASRRLGFTIMEPGLEGAPANLLVVNDREKAPEVATLKAAKAAGMKIVFSSGGVAHLEEKRVKARLQAIADAELGWADFWVPGK
;
A
#
# COMPACT_ATOMS: atom_id res chain seq x y z
N MET A 1 -1.04 23.61 -79.78
CA MET A 1 -1.87 23.17 -78.64
C MET A 1 -0.95 22.63 -77.56
N LEU A 2 -0.85 23.32 -76.41
CA LEU A 2 -0.23 22.82 -75.18
C LEU A 2 -1.13 21.74 -74.54
N PRO A 3 -0.59 20.75 -73.81
CA PRO A 3 -0.33 20.94 -72.37
C PRO A 3 0.92 20.16 -71.89
N ARG A 4 1.46 20.22 -70.68
CA ARG A 4 1.38 21.08 -69.48
C ARG A 4 2.56 20.63 -68.62
N ASN A 5 3.30 21.57 -68.04
CA ASN A 5 4.38 21.33 -67.07
C ASN A 5 3.88 20.54 -65.85
N CYS A 6 4.55 19.44 -65.50
CA CYS A 6 4.37 18.77 -64.21
C CYS A 6 5.53 19.18 -63.29
N ARG A 7 5.34 20.26 -62.53
CA ARG A 7 6.25 20.64 -61.43
C ARG A 7 5.82 19.84 -60.20
N ILE A 8 6.64 18.88 -59.79
CA ILE A 8 6.51 18.22 -58.49
C ILE A 8 6.96 19.24 -57.43
N ALA A 9 5.99 19.80 -56.70
CA ALA A 9 6.27 20.62 -55.53
C ALA A 9 6.64 19.68 -54.37
N LEU A 10 7.91 19.69 -53.96
CA LEU A 10 8.34 19.08 -52.70
C LEU A 10 7.83 19.96 -51.56
N LEU A 11 6.73 19.56 -50.91
CA LEU A 11 6.32 20.13 -49.63
C LEU A 11 7.28 19.62 -48.55
N ALA A 12 8.25 20.45 -48.16
CA ALA A 12 9.03 20.24 -46.95
C ALA A 12 8.11 20.45 -45.75
N LEU A 13 7.60 19.35 -45.17
CA LEU A 13 6.87 19.37 -43.91
C LEU A 13 7.89 19.66 -42.79
N ALA A 14 8.08 20.94 -42.46
CA ALA A 14 8.81 21.33 -41.27
C ALA A 14 7.98 20.92 -40.05
N GLY A 15 8.21 19.71 -39.55
CA GLY A 15 7.63 19.26 -38.29
C GLY A 15 8.13 20.15 -37.16
N LEU A 16 7.27 21.02 -36.64
CA LEU A 16 7.48 21.65 -35.34
C LEU A 16 7.49 20.54 -34.29
N PHE A 17 8.69 20.10 -33.90
CA PHE A 17 8.87 19.40 -32.64
C PHE A 17 8.63 20.43 -31.53
N VAL A 18 7.39 20.50 -31.04
CA VAL A 18 7.10 21.14 -29.77
C VAL A 18 7.74 20.26 -28.70
N SER A 19 8.96 20.61 -28.28
CA SER A 19 9.56 20.05 -27.08
C SER A 19 8.68 20.46 -25.91
N ALA A 20 7.84 19.54 -25.42
CA ALA A 20 7.14 19.75 -24.16
C ALA A 20 8.20 20.12 -23.11
N PRO A 21 8.01 21.21 -22.33
CA PRO A 21 8.95 21.57 -21.29
C PRO A 21 9.08 20.38 -20.34
N PHE A 22 10.31 19.86 -20.21
CA PHE A 22 10.62 18.85 -19.23
C PHE A 22 10.50 19.52 -17.86
N VAL A 23 9.34 19.37 -17.21
CA VAL A 23 9.15 19.94 -15.87
C VAL A 23 10.03 19.14 -14.92
N LEU A 24 11.15 19.73 -14.50
CA LEU A 24 12.08 19.09 -13.56
C LEU A 24 11.42 18.97 -12.18
N SER A 25 11.57 17.80 -11.57
CA SER A 25 11.34 17.62 -10.14
C SER A 25 12.29 18.51 -9.34
N LYS A 26 11.82 19.11 -8.24
CA LYS A 26 12.67 19.88 -7.32
C LYS A 26 13.66 18.96 -6.59
N ASP A 27 14.69 19.52 -5.98
CA ASP A 27 15.59 18.76 -5.10
C ASP A 27 14.88 18.31 -3.81
N TRP A 28 15.53 17.40 -3.07
CA TRP A 28 15.03 16.96 -1.77
C TRP A 28 15.03 18.12 -0.77
N VAL A 29 13.91 18.29 -0.06
CA VAL A 29 13.75 19.28 1.01
C VAL A 29 13.47 18.55 2.31
N SER A 30 14.20 18.89 3.38
CA SER A 30 13.92 18.35 4.71
C SER A 30 12.61 18.91 5.24
N LEU A 31 11.80 18.06 5.86
CA LEU A 31 10.57 18.44 6.56
C LEU A 31 10.75 18.45 8.08
N PHE A 32 11.89 17.98 8.58
CA PHE A 32 12.23 17.94 10.00
C PHE A 32 13.68 18.39 10.16
N ASP A 33 13.94 19.21 11.17
CA ASP A 33 15.26 19.80 11.46
C ASP A 33 16.16 18.87 12.31
N GLY A 34 15.57 17.88 13.00
CA GLY A 34 16.27 17.01 13.94
C GLY A 34 16.24 17.50 15.39
N GLU A 35 15.69 18.68 15.67
CA GLU A 35 15.83 19.37 16.94
C GLU A 35 14.49 19.80 17.55
N SER A 36 13.50 20.13 16.72
CA SER A 36 12.21 20.66 17.16
C SER A 36 11.04 20.17 16.30
N LEU A 37 9.82 20.37 16.79
CA LEU A 37 8.60 20.13 16.01
C LEU A 37 8.20 21.38 15.18
N GLU A 38 9.13 22.29 14.87
CA GLU A 38 8.81 23.43 14.01
C GLU A 38 8.29 22.95 12.64
N GLY A 39 7.16 23.51 12.21
CA GLY A 39 6.47 23.08 11.00
C GLY A 39 5.67 21.79 11.15
N TRP A 40 5.44 21.31 12.38
CA TRP A 40 4.56 20.21 12.69
C TRP A 40 3.56 20.60 13.77
N THR A 41 2.31 20.12 13.65
CA THR A 41 1.22 20.45 14.57
C THR A 41 0.49 19.17 14.98
N PRO A 42 0.48 18.80 16.27
CA PRO A 42 -0.34 17.70 16.75
C PRO A 42 -1.81 18.12 16.77
N ASN A 43 -2.72 17.22 16.41
CA ASN A 43 -4.15 17.49 16.56
C ASN A 43 -4.64 17.27 18.00
N GLU A 44 -4.22 16.16 18.61
CA GLU A 44 -4.58 15.71 19.94
C GLU A 44 -3.31 15.41 20.75
N ASN A 45 -3.43 15.29 22.08
CA ASN A 45 -2.39 14.73 22.96
C ASN A 45 -0.94 15.12 22.58
N PRO A 46 -0.59 16.43 22.62
CA PRO A 46 0.71 16.92 22.14
C PRO A 46 1.90 16.25 22.83
N ASP A 47 1.74 15.83 24.09
CA ASP A 47 2.76 15.10 24.86
C ASP A 47 3.10 13.71 24.29
N SER A 48 2.33 13.22 23.32
CA SER A 48 2.62 11.98 22.58
C SER A 48 3.80 12.13 21.62
N TRP A 49 4.29 13.35 21.41
CA TRP A 49 5.35 13.68 20.46
C TRP A 49 6.56 14.25 21.18
N VAL A 50 7.68 13.53 21.10
CA VAL A 50 8.94 13.97 21.69
C VAL A 50 10.02 14.00 20.62
N VAL A 51 10.89 15.01 20.65
CA VAL A 51 12.12 15.02 19.85
C VAL A 51 13.26 14.49 20.70
N GLU A 52 13.85 13.37 20.31
CA GLU A 52 14.98 12.73 21.00
C GLU A 52 15.97 12.19 19.98
N GLU A 53 17.28 12.41 20.22
CA GLU A 53 18.36 11.84 19.41
C GLU A 53 18.20 12.10 17.89
N GLY A 54 17.76 13.30 17.51
CA GLY A 54 17.55 13.62 16.09
C GLY A 54 16.30 13.00 15.47
N CYS A 55 15.35 12.53 16.29
CA CYS A 55 14.16 11.80 15.84
C CYS A 55 12.88 12.41 16.41
N ILE A 56 11.80 12.37 15.63
CA ILE A 56 10.44 12.44 16.16
C ILE A 56 10.09 11.05 16.72
N VAL A 57 9.66 10.99 17.98
CA VAL A 57 9.35 9.74 18.70
C VAL A 57 7.91 9.77 19.19
N THR A 58 7.15 8.69 18.92
CA THR A 58 5.81 8.49 19.48
C THR A 58 5.92 7.95 20.91
N LYS A 59 5.30 8.65 21.88
CA LYS A 59 5.32 8.30 23.31
C LYS A 59 4.03 8.72 24.04
N GLY A 60 2.88 8.23 23.62
CA GLY A 60 1.64 8.59 24.32
C GLY A 60 0.38 8.07 23.68
N ASP A 61 -0.73 8.69 24.09
CA ASP A 61 -2.06 8.40 23.58
C ASP A 61 -2.17 8.70 22.07
N ARG A 62 -3.32 8.32 21.50
CA ARG A 62 -3.56 8.53 20.07
C ARG A 62 -3.39 10.01 19.71
N SER A 63 -2.61 10.27 18.67
CA SER A 63 -2.45 11.60 18.08
C SER A 63 -1.95 11.48 16.64
N HIS A 64 -2.14 12.53 15.86
CA HIS A 64 -1.55 12.69 14.54
C HIS A 64 -0.78 14.01 14.48
N LEU A 65 0.50 13.92 14.12
CA LEU A 65 1.38 15.06 13.93
C LEU A 65 1.35 15.45 12.46
N PHE A 66 0.62 16.51 12.13
CA PHE A 66 0.46 17.03 10.77
C PHE A 66 1.60 17.94 10.40
N TYR A 67 2.11 17.84 9.17
CA TYR A 67 3.04 18.81 8.65
C TYR A 67 2.30 20.12 8.34
N SER A 68 2.75 21.22 8.92
CA SER A 68 2.20 22.58 8.80
C SER A 68 3.28 23.61 8.41
N GLY A 69 4.46 23.14 8.02
CA GLY A 69 5.59 23.97 7.63
C GLY A 69 5.43 24.67 6.27
N LYS A 70 6.47 25.43 5.89
CA LYS A 70 6.43 26.35 4.73
C LYS A 70 6.66 25.67 3.37
N VAL A 71 7.19 24.46 3.34
CA VAL A 71 7.48 23.75 2.08
C VAL A 71 6.17 23.49 1.32
N SER A 72 6.05 24.02 0.10
CA SER A 72 4.89 23.86 -0.79
C SER A 72 3.56 24.30 -0.17
N ASP A 73 3.59 25.27 0.75
CA ASP A 73 2.42 25.67 1.53
C ASP A 73 1.71 24.46 2.16
N HIS A 74 2.51 23.49 2.64
CA HIS A 74 2.09 22.20 3.22
C HIS A 74 1.07 21.40 2.38
N SER A 75 0.92 21.70 1.09
CA SER A 75 0.05 20.97 0.18
C SER A 75 0.85 20.35 -0.95
N PHE A 76 0.80 19.02 -1.03
CA PHE A 76 1.59 18.21 -1.94
C PHE A 76 0.68 17.38 -2.82
N LYS A 77 0.79 17.54 -4.14
CA LYS A 77 0.06 16.75 -5.13
C LYS A 77 0.86 15.53 -5.59
N ASN A 78 1.97 15.76 -6.30
CA ASN A 78 2.89 14.71 -6.72
C ASN A 78 4.22 14.85 -6.02
N PHE A 79 4.71 13.78 -5.43
CA PHE A 79 5.91 13.82 -4.60
C PHE A 79 6.57 12.45 -4.46
N ILE A 80 7.80 12.49 -3.96
CA ILE A 80 8.46 11.35 -3.30
C ILE A 80 8.73 11.77 -1.87
N PHE A 81 8.06 11.15 -0.90
CA PHE A 81 8.32 11.30 0.53
C PHE A 81 9.27 10.19 0.95
N GLU A 82 10.23 10.51 1.83
CA GLU A 82 11.13 9.53 2.42
C GLU A 82 11.38 9.84 3.90
N ALA A 83 11.43 8.79 4.71
CA ALA A 83 11.87 8.83 6.10
C ALA A 83 12.67 7.57 6.44
N GLU A 84 13.54 7.65 7.44
CA GLU A 84 14.04 6.49 8.16
C GLU A 84 13.14 6.23 9.37
N VAL A 85 12.75 4.97 9.54
CA VAL A 85 11.78 4.55 10.56
C VAL A 85 12.37 3.40 11.37
N LYS A 86 12.10 3.39 12.67
CA LYS A 86 12.42 2.29 13.58
C LYS A 86 11.25 2.06 14.54
N THR A 87 10.68 0.86 14.53
CA THR A 87 9.59 0.42 15.41
C THR A 87 10.15 -0.35 16.61
N THR A 88 9.50 -0.27 17.76
CA THR A 88 9.65 -1.28 18.82
C THR A 88 8.71 -2.46 18.57
N PRO A 89 8.94 -3.64 19.19
CA PRO A 89 8.04 -4.77 19.06
C PRO A 89 6.59 -4.42 19.41
N GLY A 90 5.65 -4.80 18.55
CA GLY A 90 4.22 -4.53 18.72
C GLY A 90 3.77 -3.10 18.37
N ALA A 91 4.68 -2.21 17.98
CA ALA A 91 4.30 -0.83 17.69
C ALA A 91 3.46 -0.72 16.40
N ASN A 92 2.42 0.11 16.48
CA ASN A 92 1.56 0.49 15.38
C ASN A 92 1.66 2.00 15.13
N SER A 93 1.77 2.40 13.87
CA SER A 93 1.85 3.78 13.44
C SER A 93 1.50 3.84 11.94
N GLY A 94 1.59 5.02 11.35
CA GLY A 94 1.28 5.25 9.95
C GLY A 94 1.78 6.60 9.48
N ILE A 95 2.09 6.67 8.19
CA ILE A 95 2.41 7.91 7.49
C ILE A 95 1.22 8.23 6.58
N TYR A 96 0.55 9.34 6.84
CA TYR A 96 -0.58 9.82 6.07
C TYR A 96 -0.10 10.74 4.95
N ILE A 97 -0.77 10.64 3.80
CA ILE A 97 -0.51 11.44 2.60
C ILE A 97 -1.81 12.00 2.05
N HIS A 98 -1.75 13.15 1.37
CA HIS A 98 -2.93 13.84 0.82
C HIS A 98 -4.02 14.07 1.86
N THR A 99 -3.61 14.21 3.12
CA THR A 99 -4.53 14.47 4.21
C THR A 99 -4.64 15.97 4.46
N GLU A 100 -5.49 16.38 5.37
CA GLU A 100 -5.60 17.76 5.83
C GLU A 100 -5.61 17.78 7.35
N PHE A 101 -5.24 18.91 7.95
CA PHE A 101 -5.32 19.06 9.40
C PHE A 101 -6.77 18.85 9.87
N GLN A 102 -6.92 18.05 10.92
CA GLN A 102 -8.20 17.71 11.53
C GLN A 102 -8.00 17.66 13.04
N ASP A 103 -8.76 18.44 13.80
CA ASP A 103 -8.56 18.64 15.24
C ASP A 103 -8.72 17.35 16.08
N GLU A 104 -9.60 16.45 15.67
CA GLU A 104 -9.94 15.26 16.46
C GLU A 104 -10.05 14.02 15.59
N GLY A 105 -9.69 12.86 16.13
CA GLY A 105 -9.96 11.59 15.46
C GLY A 105 -8.87 11.14 14.50
N TRP A 106 -9.19 10.12 13.71
CA TRP A 106 -8.31 9.62 12.66
C TRP A 106 -8.51 10.46 11.41
N PRO A 107 -7.44 10.82 10.67
CA PRO A 107 -7.58 11.58 9.43
C PRO A 107 -8.53 10.87 8.45
N SER A 108 -9.60 11.57 8.05
CA SER A 108 -10.62 11.01 7.14
C SER A 108 -10.20 11.06 5.67
N LYS A 109 -9.38 12.05 5.32
CA LYS A 109 -8.93 12.33 3.95
C LYS A 109 -7.56 11.73 3.63
N GLY A 110 -7.38 11.39 2.36
CA GLY A 110 -6.13 10.87 1.82
C GLY A 110 -5.90 9.41 2.18
N TYR A 111 -4.64 9.01 2.28
CA TYR A 111 -4.25 7.62 2.52
C TYR A 111 -3.29 7.49 3.68
N GLU A 112 -3.38 6.34 4.35
CA GLU A 112 -2.42 5.89 5.36
C GLU A 112 -1.49 4.84 4.75
N CYS A 113 -0.19 5.07 4.87
CA CYS A 113 0.86 4.13 4.56
C CYS A 113 1.33 3.50 5.88
N GLN A 114 0.99 2.23 6.08
CA GLN A 114 1.11 1.52 7.35
C GLN A 114 2.56 1.42 7.84
N VAL A 115 2.77 1.56 9.15
CA VAL A 115 4.01 1.27 9.88
C VAL A 115 3.69 0.31 11.02
N ASN A 116 3.92 -0.98 10.80
CA ASN A 116 3.71 -2.06 11.77
C ASN A 116 4.56 -3.28 11.34
N ASN A 117 5.55 -3.67 12.15
CA ASN A 117 6.50 -4.73 11.82
C ASN A 117 6.26 -6.03 12.61
N SER A 118 5.62 -5.93 13.76
CA SER A 118 5.13 -7.08 14.51
C SER A 118 3.86 -6.70 15.24
N ASN A 119 2.96 -7.68 15.38
CA ASN A 119 1.77 -7.51 16.17
C ASN A 119 1.62 -8.72 17.10
N PRO A 120 1.99 -8.60 18.39
CA PRO A 120 1.78 -9.69 19.34
C PRO A 120 0.28 -9.96 19.43
N VAL A 121 -0.14 -11.22 19.28
CA VAL A 121 -1.55 -11.62 19.30
C VAL A 121 -2.11 -11.42 20.73
N PRO A 122 -2.87 -10.36 21.02
CA PRO A 122 -3.42 -10.17 22.35
C PRO A 122 -4.67 -11.05 22.46
N GLN A 123 -4.79 -11.82 23.54
CA GLN A 123 -5.95 -12.70 23.74
C GLN A 123 -7.25 -11.86 23.74
N GLY A 124 -8.19 -12.23 22.86
CA GLY A 124 -9.53 -11.64 22.81
C GLY A 124 -9.61 -10.21 22.26
N LYS A 125 -8.53 -9.66 21.68
CA LYS A 125 -8.54 -8.33 21.06
C LYS A 125 -8.39 -8.42 19.54
N TYR A 126 -8.78 -7.35 18.85
CA TYR A 126 -8.51 -7.17 17.42
C TYR A 126 -7.01 -7.23 17.16
N VAL A 127 -6.60 -8.01 16.15
CA VAL A 127 -5.21 -8.10 15.69
C VAL A 127 -5.11 -7.41 14.34
N GLU A 128 -4.33 -6.34 14.26
CA GLU A 128 -3.99 -5.73 12.98
C GLU A 128 -3.01 -6.62 12.22
N HIS A 129 -3.38 -7.01 11.00
CA HIS A 129 -2.56 -7.89 10.17
C HIS A 129 -1.94 -7.19 8.97
N LYS A 130 -2.36 -5.95 8.70
CA LYS A 130 -1.76 -5.06 7.71
C LYS A 130 -0.41 -4.61 8.24
N MET A 131 0.65 -4.97 7.52
CA MET A 131 2.03 -4.73 7.89
C MET A 131 2.61 -3.52 7.16
N THR A 132 3.79 -3.09 7.60
CA THR A 132 4.58 -2.00 7.00
C THR A 132 4.61 -2.07 5.48
N GLY A 133 4.35 -0.92 4.85
CA GLY A 133 4.29 -0.78 3.40
C GLY A 133 2.87 -0.92 2.82
N SER A 134 1.88 -1.35 3.60
CA SER A 134 0.48 -1.37 3.16
C SER A 134 -0.01 0.04 2.84
N ILE A 135 -0.79 0.19 1.77
CA ILE A 135 -1.72 1.32 1.61
C ILE A 135 -2.99 0.90 2.37
N TYR A 136 -3.07 1.31 3.63
CA TYR A 136 -3.95 0.72 4.64
C TYR A 136 -5.40 0.69 4.17
N ALA A 137 -6.04 -0.49 4.30
CA ALA A 137 -7.40 -0.79 3.87
C ALA A 137 -7.65 -0.81 2.34
N ILE A 138 -6.65 -0.49 1.51
CA ILE A 138 -6.79 -0.39 0.04
C ILE A 138 -5.99 -1.48 -0.67
N ARG A 139 -4.67 -1.53 -0.42
CA ARG A 139 -3.75 -2.56 -0.93
C ARG A 139 -2.75 -2.88 0.18
N ASN A 140 -2.93 -4.04 0.79
CA ASN A 140 -2.18 -4.40 1.98
C ASN A 140 -1.02 -5.34 1.67
N ASN A 141 -0.01 -5.22 2.52
CA ASN A 141 1.05 -6.17 2.73
C ASN A 141 0.76 -6.94 4.03
N TRP A 142 0.81 -8.26 3.99
CA TRP A 142 0.40 -9.13 5.10
C TRP A 142 1.58 -9.76 5.85
N GLN A 143 2.81 -9.45 5.40
CA GLN A 143 4.07 -9.91 5.99
C GLN A 143 5.03 -8.73 6.11
N ALA A 144 5.53 -8.46 7.32
CA ALA A 144 6.49 -7.38 7.52
C ALA A 144 7.77 -7.62 6.70
N PRO A 145 8.22 -6.64 5.90
CA PRO A 145 9.44 -6.79 5.08
C PRO A 145 10.73 -6.55 5.88
N VAL A 146 10.59 -6.10 7.12
CA VAL A 146 11.67 -5.71 8.04
C VAL A 146 11.30 -6.11 9.47
N ARG A 147 12.30 -6.18 10.36
CA ARG A 147 12.11 -6.48 11.78
C ARG A 147 12.01 -5.20 12.61
N ASP A 148 11.46 -5.33 13.81
CA ASP A 148 11.56 -4.30 14.84
C ASP A 148 13.01 -4.04 15.25
N ASP A 149 13.20 -2.93 15.94
CA ASP A 149 14.45 -2.44 16.51
C ASP A 149 15.58 -2.16 15.49
N VAL A 150 15.28 -2.24 14.20
CA VAL A 150 16.20 -1.93 13.09
C VAL A 150 15.67 -0.74 12.30
N TRP A 151 16.57 0.19 11.96
CA TRP A 151 16.25 1.29 11.06
C TRP A 151 16.01 0.79 9.64
N PHE A 152 14.94 1.27 9.00
CA PHE A 152 14.66 1.01 7.59
C PHE A 152 14.23 2.28 6.87
N LYS A 153 14.50 2.35 5.57
CA LYS A 153 14.04 3.45 4.72
C LYS A 153 12.63 3.17 4.26
N TYR A 154 11.72 4.10 4.54
CA TYR A 154 10.35 4.11 4.04
C TYR A 154 10.24 5.22 3.00
N ARG A 155 9.90 4.86 1.76
CA ARG A 155 9.66 5.82 0.69
C ARG A 155 8.25 5.65 0.13
N ILE A 156 7.54 6.75 -0.03
CA ILE A 156 6.20 6.82 -0.62
C ILE A 156 6.30 7.70 -1.85
N ARG A 157 5.85 7.21 -3.02
CA ARG A 157 5.80 7.98 -4.25
C ARG A 157 4.36 8.13 -4.71
N VAL A 158 3.94 9.36 -4.93
CA VAL A 158 2.68 9.70 -5.59
C VAL A 158 3.01 10.39 -6.91
N ALA A 159 2.54 9.81 -8.02
CA ALA A 159 2.69 10.38 -9.35
C ALA A 159 1.42 10.11 -10.17
N GLY A 160 0.72 11.19 -10.53
CA GLY A 160 -0.62 11.09 -11.11
C GLY A 160 -1.57 10.44 -10.10
N LYS A 161 -2.25 9.37 -10.51
CA LYS A 161 -3.14 8.58 -9.63
C LYS A 161 -2.47 7.37 -9.00
N THR A 162 -1.14 7.24 -9.10
CA THR A 162 -0.43 6.05 -8.60
C THR A 162 0.28 6.34 -7.28
N ILE A 163 0.00 5.52 -6.27
CA ILE A 163 0.71 5.43 -4.99
C ILE A 163 1.63 4.21 -5.03
N GLN A 164 2.87 4.38 -4.63
CA GLN A 164 3.83 3.30 -4.44
C GLN A 164 4.53 3.43 -3.09
N THR A 165 4.59 2.33 -2.33
CA THR A 165 5.36 2.23 -1.09
C THR A 165 6.61 1.39 -1.30
N PHE A 166 7.74 1.83 -0.76
CA PHE A 166 9.00 1.11 -0.83
C PHE A 166 9.63 1.01 0.55
N ILE A 167 10.11 -0.18 0.90
CA ILE A 167 10.83 -0.45 2.14
C ILE A 167 12.23 -0.93 1.78
N ASN A 168 13.26 -0.22 2.24
CA ASN A 168 14.67 -0.47 1.86
C ASN A 168 14.87 -0.59 0.33
N GLY A 169 14.15 0.24 -0.44
CA GLY A 169 14.19 0.25 -1.90
C GLY A 169 13.34 -0.82 -2.60
N ARG A 170 12.84 -1.83 -1.88
CA ARG A 170 11.92 -2.84 -2.42
C ARG A 170 10.51 -2.28 -2.52
N LEU A 171 9.91 -2.29 -3.70
CA LEU A 171 8.49 -1.96 -3.90
C LEU A 171 7.61 -2.96 -3.14
N ILE A 172 6.74 -2.49 -2.26
CA ILE A 172 5.85 -3.31 -1.43
C ILE A 172 4.42 -3.26 -1.94
N CYS A 173 3.82 -2.08 -2.07
CA CYS A 173 2.48 -1.92 -2.65
C CYS A 173 2.49 -0.93 -3.80
N GLU A 174 1.62 -1.15 -4.78
CA GLU A 174 1.36 -0.23 -5.89
C GLU A 174 -0.15 -0.17 -6.11
N TYR A 175 -0.73 1.02 -6.04
CA TYR A 175 -2.15 1.25 -6.30
C TYR A 175 -2.30 2.41 -7.28
N THR A 176 -3.05 2.21 -8.35
CA THR A 176 -3.47 3.31 -9.22
C THR A 176 -4.97 3.51 -9.03
N GLU A 177 -5.35 4.67 -8.52
CA GLU A 177 -6.73 5.02 -8.24
C GLU A 177 -7.53 5.19 -9.53
N ARG A 178 -8.76 4.69 -9.53
CA ARG A 178 -9.75 4.92 -10.59
C ARG A 178 -10.29 6.35 -10.50
N ASP A 179 -11.06 6.78 -11.49
CA ASP A 179 -11.74 8.09 -11.42
C ASP A 179 -12.83 8.12 -10.34
N ASN A 180 -13.58 7.02 -10.19
CA ASN A 180 -14.63 6.87 -9.20
C ASN A 180 -14.38 5.60 -8.36
N PRO A 181 -13.34 5.60 -7.50
CA PRO A 181 -12.99 4.41 -6.75
C PRO A 181 -14.05 4.13 -5.68
N TRP A 182 -14.40 2.86 -5.45
CA TRP A 182 -15.28 2.52 -4.35
C TRP A 182 -14.54 2.56 -3.00
N ARG A 183 -15.20 3.09 -1.97
CA ARG A 183 -14.73 3.11 -0.58
C ARG A 183 -15.84 2.66 0.36
N PRO A 184 -15.53 2.02 1.51
CA PRO A 184 -16.52 1.77 2.54
C PRO A 184 -17.04 3.10 3.13
N GLU A 185 -18.24 3.06 3.69
CA GLU A 185 -18.97 4.26 4.15
C GLU A 185 -18.13 5.15 5.09
N ASN A 186 -17.39 4.53 6.01
CA ASN A 186 -16.55 5.21 6.99
C ASN A 186 -15.17 5.67 6.44
N MET A 187 -14.90 5.52 5.14
CA MET A 187 -13.65 5.92 4.49
C MET A 187 -13.89 6.56 3.11
N LYS A 188 -15.07 7.16 2.90
CA LYS A 188 -15.46 7.75 1.60
C LYS A 188 -14.46 8.78 1.06
N GLU A 189 -13.80 9.52 1.95
CA GLU A 189 -12.84 10.57 1.59
C GLU A 189 -11.39 10.09 1.45
N ARG A 190 -11.14 8.77 1.57
CA ARG A 190 -9.81 8.20 1.35
C ARG A 190 -9.48 8.09 -0.14
N VAL A 191 -9.30 9.25 -0.79
CA VAL A 191 -9.01 9.41 -2.22
C VAL A 191 -7.78 10.30 -2.46
N LEU A 192 -7.20 10.23 -3.65
CA LEU A 192 -6.03 11.03 -4.03
C LEU A 192 -6.48 12.44 -4.41
N ASP A 193 -5.74 13.43 -3.94
CA ASP A 193 -5.91 14.83 -4.31
C ASP A 193 -4.59 15.60 -4.15
N SER A 194 -4.60 16.65 -3.35
CA SER A 194 -3.45 17.36 -2.83
C SER A 194 -3.68 17.57 -1.35
N GLY A 195 -2.62 17.56 -0.55
CA GLY A 195 -2.75 17.76 0.88
C GLY A 195 -1.42 17.59 1.59
N THR A 196 -1.47 17.61 2.91
CA THR A 196 -0.29 17.49 3.77
C THR A 196 0.06 16.04 4.10
N PHE A 197 1.11 15.88 4.90
CA PHE A 197 1.52 14.64 5.54
C PHE A 197 1.08 14.63 7.01
N ALA A 198 0.87 13.45 7.58
CA ALA A 198 0.82 13.29 9.03
C ALA A 198 1.52 12.01 9.49
N ILE A 199 2.01 12.00 10.72
CA ILE A 199 2.55 10.80 11.38
C ILE A 199 1.60 10.42 12.52
N GLN A 200 1.38 9.14 12.74
CA GLN A 200 0.46 8.65 13.77
C GLN A 200 1.20 8.16 15.03
N ALA A 201 0.80 8.67 16.19
CA ALA A 201 0.94 7.98 17.46
C ALA A 201 -0.35 7.18 17.67
N HIS A 202 -0.27 5.85 17.71
CA HIS A 202 -1.46 4.99 17.72
C HIS A 202 -2.00 4.75 19.14
N ASP A 203 -1.10 4.45 20.07
CA ASP A 203 -1.39 4.14 21.47
C ASP A 203 -0.10 4.17 22.32
N PRO A 204 -0.19 4.19 23.67
CA PRO A 204 0.99 4.30 24.53
C PRO A 204 2.01 3.16 24.42
N GLY A 205 1.61 1.98 23.92
CA GLY A 205 2.51 0.84 23.68
C GLY A 205 3.27 0.93 22.37
N SER A 206 2.91 1.88 21.49
CA SER A 206 3.45 2.01 20.15
C SER A 206 4.55 3.08 20.07
N VAL A 207 5.79 2.66 20.32
CA VAL A 207 6.97 3.54 20.20
C VAL A 207 7.63 3.38 18.83
N VAL A 208 7.60 4.46 18.04
CA VAL A 208 8.19 4.53 16.70
C VAL A 208 9.04 5.79 16.61
N ARG A 209 10.22 5.66 16.00
CA ARG A 209 11.15 6.75 15.75
C ARG A 209 11.21 7.07 14.26
N TYR A 210 11.17 8.36 13.94
CA TYR A 210 11.26 8.89 12.58
C TYR A 210 12.40 9.91 12.49
N ARG A 211 13.26 9.78 11.48
CA ARG A 211 14.30 10.77 11.16
C ARG A 211 14.50 10.88 9.65
N ASN A 212 15.31 11.85 9.23
CA ASN A 212 15.58 12.10 7.81
C ASN A 212 14.30 12.23 6.98
N ILE A 213 13.29 12.90 7.55
CA ILE A 213 11.98 13.11 6.93
C ILE A 213 12.12 14.18 5.86
N ARG A 214 11.90 13.83 4.60
CA ARG A 214 12.13 14.71 3.47
C ARG A 214 11.17 14.44 2.32
N VAL A 215 11.00 15.43 1.47
CA VAL A 215 10.16 15.33 0.28
C VAL A 215 10.89 15.84 -0.95
N LYS A 216 10.66 15.16 -2.07
CA LYS A 216 11.02 15.61 -3.41
C LYS A 216 9.74 15.92 -4.16
N ILE A 217 9.49 17.19 -4.47
CA ILE A 217 8.28 17.61 -5.17
C ILE A 217 8.43 17.26 -6.65
N LEU A 218 7.39 16.66 -7.22
CA LEU A 218 7.31 16.32 -8.63
C LEU A 218 6.34 17.29 -9.33
N PRO A 219 6.37 17.37 -10.68
CA PRO A 219 5.44 18.23 -11.42
C PRO A 219 3.96 17.98 -11.07
N ASP A 220 3.13 19.03 -11.05
CA ASP A 220 1.69 18.90 -10.72
C ASP A 220 0.88 18.11 -11.76
N VAL A 221 1.37 18.10 -12.99
CA VAL A 221 0.84 17.31 -14.10
C VAL A 221 1.83 16.21 -14.42
N LEU A 222 1.49 14.99 -14.00
CA LEU A 222 2.24 13.78 -14.32
C LEU A 222 1.29 12.68 -14.74
N PRO A 223 1.68 11.86 -15.73
CA PRO A 223 0.97 10.61 -15.98
C PRO A 223 1.09 9.69 -14.76
N SER A 224 0.03 8.93 -14.50
CA SER A 224 0.08 7.80 -13.58
C SER A 224 1.18 6.84 -14.01
N SER A 225 2.04 6.42 -13.07
CA SER A 225 3.11 5.46 -13.39
C SER A 225 2.63 4.02 -13.48
N GLY A 226 1.44 3.73 -12.95
CA GLY A 226 0.75 2.46 -13.08
C GLY A 226 -0.57 2.60 -13.83
N SER A 227 -1.29 1.49 -13.95
CA SER A 227 -2.64 1.43 -14.53
C SER A 227 -3.62 1.00 -13.45
N ALA A 228 -4.78 1.65 -13.40
CA ALA A 228 -5.85 1.26 -12.50
C ALA A 228 -6.36 -0.15 -12.86
N GLU A 229 -6.90 -0.86 -11.87
CA GLU A 229 -7.61 -2.11 -12.10
C GLU A 229 -8.81 -1.84 -13.02
N SER A 230 -8.93 -2.58 -14.12
CA SER A 230 -9.99 -2.41 -15.12
C SER A 230 -11.33 -2.99 -14.66
N ASP A 231 -11.33 -4.09 -13.91
CA ASP A 231 -12.56 -4.69 -13.36
C ASP A 231 -12.99 -3.98 -12.06
N GLU A 232 -14.08 -3.21 -12.12
CA GLU A 232 -14.61 -2.44 -10.97
C GLU A 232 -15.03 -3.31 -9.80
N GLU A 233 -15.59 -4.48 -10.08
CA GLU A 233 -16.05 -5.39 -9.04
C GLU A 233 -14.86 -6.05 -8.36
N LEU A 234 -13.80 -6.37 -9.12
CA LEU A 234 -12.55 -6.87 -8.53
C LEU A 234 -11.87 -5.79 -7.66
N ASP A 235 -11.76 -4.56 -8.13
CA ASP A 235 -11.19 -3.44 -7.36
C ASP A 235 -11.96 -3.21 -6.05
N ARG A 236 -13.30 -3.20 -6.12
CA ARG A 236 -14.20 -3.12 -4.98
C ARG A 236 -14.01 -4.28 -4.01
N LEU A 237 -13.95 -5.51 -4.52
CA LEU A 237 -13.82 -6.71 -3.70
C LEU A 237 -12.48 -6.73 -2.95
N ILE A 238 -11.38 -6.43 -3.63
CA ILE A 238 -10.05 -6.32 -3.01
C ILE A 238 -10.06 -5.26 -1.91
N THR A 239 -10.62 -4.08 -2.20
CA THR A 239 -10.68 -2.96 -1.24
C THR A 239 -11.56 -3.30 -0.04
N SER A 240 -12.71 -3.95 -0.25
CA SER A 240 -13.63 -4.38 0.80
C SER A 240 -12.98 -5.41 1.74
N LEU A 241 -12.32 -6.42 1.17
CA LEU A 241 -11.59 -7.44 1.95
C LEU A 241 -10.39 -6.84 2.68
N SER A 242 -9.65 -5.94 2.02
CA SER A 242 -8.51 -5.22 2.61
C SER A 242 -8.92 -4.38 3.83
N ALA A 243 -10.03 -3.64 3.71
CA ALA A 243 -10.61 -2.84 4.79
C ALA A 243 -11.07 -3.68 5.98
N LYS A 244 -11.63 -4.88 5.71
CA LYS A 244 -12.06 -5.84 6.74
C LYS A 244 -10.94 -6.63 7.38
N ASN A 245 -9.68 -6.34 7.04
CA ASN A 245 -8.53 -7.09 7.53
C ASN A 245 -8.56 -8.56 7.12
N GLN A 246 -9.10 -8.89 5.94
CA GLN A 246 -9.17 -10.25 5.43
C GLN A 246 -7.81 -10.68 4.83
N PRO A 247 -7.29 -11.90 5.12
CA PRO A 247 -6.07 -12.39 4.50
C PRO A 247 -6.22 -12.54 2.98
N LEU A 248 -5.40 -11.80 2.23
CA LEU A 248 -5.21 -11.95 0.79
C LEU A 248 -3.82 -12.56 0.57
N ILE A 249 -3.70 -13.87 0.80
CA ILE A 249 -2.42 -14.59 0.81
C ILE A 249 -2.41 -15.68 -0.26
N ASP A 250 -1.28 -15.80 -0.97
CA ASP A 250 -0.97 -16.91 -1.88
C ASP A 250 0.31 -17.59 -1.40
N ILE A 251 0.28 -18.91 -1.14
CA ILE A 251 1.46 -19.66 -0.69
C ILE A 251 2.31 -20.25 -1.82
N GLY A 252 1.98 -19.99 -3.09
CA GLY A 252 2.79 -20.37 -4.26
C GLY A 252 3.37 -21.79 -4.19
N ILE A 253 2.58 -22.84 -4.45
CA ILE A 253 2.96 -24.27 -4.25
C ILE A 253 4.07 -24.77 -5.22
N LYS A 254 4.74 -23.89 -5.98
CA LYS A 254 5.84 -24.31 -6.85
C LYS A 254 6.83 -23.19 -7.05
N SER A 255 8.12 -23.48 -6.83
CA SER A 255 9.23 -22.61 -7.23
C SER A 255 9.26 -22.51 -8.76
N PRO A 256 8.88 -21.37 -9.34
CA PRO A 256 8.83 -21.18 -10.78
C PRO A 256 10.07 -20.42 -11.26
N SER A 257 10.30 -20.36 -12.58
CA SER A 257 11.39 -19.57 -13.17
C SER A 257 11.43 -18.11 -12.68
N LEU A 258 12.59 -17.45 -12.70
CA LEU A 258 12.73 -16.05 -12.22
C LEU A 258 11.72 -15.08 -12.87
N SER A 259 11.47 -15.21 -14.17
CA SER A 259 10.51 -14.37 -14.91
C SER A 259 9.09 -14.46 -14.35
N PHE A 260 8.70 -15.67 -13.96
CA PHE A 260 7.44 -15.91 -13.28
C PHE A 260 7.37 -15.21 -11.94
N ALA A 261 8.39 -15.39 -11.10
CA ALA A 261 8.40 -14.82 -9.76
C ALA A 261 8.27 -13.29 -9.82
N VAL A 262 8.91 -12.66 -10.81
CA VAL A 262 8.78 -11.22 -11.08
C VAL A 262 7.36 -10.84 -11.49
N ALA A 263 6.74 -11.58 -12.42
CA ALA A 263 5.38 -11.30 -12.89
C ALA A 263 4.33 -11.47 -11.78
N GLN A 264 4.44 -12.55 -11.03
CA GLN A 264 3.58 -12.84 -9.88
C GLN A 264 3.74 -11.78 -8.79
N ALA A 265 4.98 -11.41 -8.45
CA ALA A 265 5.24 -10.36 -7.48
C ALA A 265 4.68 -9.01 -7.97
N LYS A 266 4.78 -8.67 -9.26
CA LYS A 266 4.16 -7.46 -9.82
C LYS A 266 2.64 -7.46 -9.64
N ALA A 267 1.97 -8.56 -9.99
CA ALA A 267 0.53 -8.69 -9.83
C ALA A 267 0.10 -8.64 -8.35
N SER A 268 0.84 -9.31 -7.48
CA SER A 268 0.63 -9.34 -6.03
C SER A 268 0.62 -7.94 -5.43
N ARG A 269 1.62 -7.11 -5.77
CA ARG A 269 1.73 -5.74 -5.26
C ARG A 269 0.62 -4.81 -5.76
N ARG A 270 0.13 -5.04 -6.98
CA ARG A 270 -0.99 -4.29 -7.60
C ARG A 270 -2.34 -4.65 -6.97
N LEU A 271 -2.53 -5.92 -6.65
CA LEU A 271 -3.79 -6.47 -6.16
C LEU A 271 -3.84 -6.60 -4.62
N GLY A 272 -2.76 -6.31 -3.91
CA GLY A 272 -2.72 -6.37 -2.45
C GLY A 272 -2.66 -7.81 -1.90
N PHE A 273 -2.14 -8.74 -2.69
CA PHE A 273 -1.80 -10.08 -2.21
C PHE A 273 -0.40 -10.08 -1.61
N THR A 274 -0.15 -10.98 -0.66
CA THR A 274 1.21 -11.33 -0.23
C THR A 274 1.50 -12.76 -0.64
N ILE A 275 2.54 -12.92 -1.47
CA ILE A 275 3.11 -14.23 -1.78
C ILE A 275 3.97 -14.64 -0.59
N MET A 276 3.57 -15.70 0.10
CA MET A 276 4.36 -16.29 1.18
C MET A 276 5.41 -17.26 0.61
N GLU A 277 6.39 -17.64 1.45
CA GLU A 277 7.41 -18.60 1.05
C GLU A 277 6.77 -19.90 0.51
N PRO A 278 7.27 -20.43 -0.61
CA PRO A 278 6.69 -21.60 -1.25
C PRO A 278 6.93 -22.85 -0.39
N GLY A 279 5.87 -23.51 0.05
CA GLY A 279 5.97 -24.79 0.77
C GLY A 279 4.80 -25.09 1.70
N LEU A 280 4.74 -26.35 2.14
CA LEU A 280 3.82 -26.83 3.18
C LEU A 280 4.56 -27.27 4.45
N GLU A 281 5.81 -26.81 4.63
CA GLU A 281 6.59 -27.12 5.84
C GLU A 281 5.92 -26.50 7.06
N GLY A 282 5.73 -27.28 8.12
CA GLY A 282 4.99 -26.87 9.31
C GLY A 282 3.47 -26.78 9.12
N ALA A 283 2.93 -27.22 7.97
CA ALA A 283 1.49 -27.31 7.77
C ALA A 283 0.84 -28.30 8.74
N PRO A 284 -0.36 -28.00 9.27
CA PRO A 284 -1.07 -28.93 10.13
C PRO A 284 -1.68 -30.08 9.31
N ALA A 285 -1.96 -31.20 9.97
CA ALA A 285 -2.55 -32.37 9.31
C ALA A 285 -3.96 -32.09 8.73
N ASN A 286 -4.71 -31.15 9.31
CA ASN A 286 -6.04 -30.74 8.88
C ASN A 286 -6.02 -29.54 7.92
N LEU A 287 -5.13 -29.55 6.92
CA LEU A 287 -5.01 -28.49 5.91
C LEU A 287 -5.78 -28.83 4.63
N LEU A 288 -6.67 -27.93 4.20
CA LEU A 288 -7.26 -27.90 2.87
C LEU A 288 -6.44 -27.01 1.94
N VAL A 289 -5.86 -27.61 0.91
CA VAL A 289 -5.08 -26.89 -0.10
C VAL A 289 -5.95 -26.63 -1.34
N VAL A 290 -6.32 -25.36 -1.54
CA VAL A 290 -7.05 -24.91 -2.72
C VAL A 290 -6.06 -24.52 -3.83
N ASN A 291 -5.73 -25.50 -4.67
CA ASN A 291 -4.77 -25.36 -5.78
C ASN A 291 -5.41 -25.49 -7.17
N ASP A 292 -6.74 -25.48 -7.27
CA ASP A 292 -7.39 -25.64 -8.57
C ASP A 292 -7.04 -24.46 -9.49
N ARG A 293 -6.52 -24.82 -10.68
CA ARG A 293 -6.09 -23.89 -11.73
C ARG A 293 -7.24 -23.41 -12.58
N GLU A 294 -8.29 -24.21 -12.71
CA GLU A 294 -9.37 -24.05 -13.68
C GLU A 294 -10.70 -23.62 -13.03
N LYS A 295 -10.88 -23.91 -11.73
CA LYS A 295 -12.12 -23.59 -11.00
C LYS A 295 -11.87 -22.93 -9.65
N ALA A 296 -12.76 -22.01 -9.27
CA ALA A 296 -12.83 -21.52 -7.90
C ALA A 296 -13.37 -22.62 -6.98
N PRO A 297 -12.94 -22.68 -5.71
CA PRO A 297 -13.53 -23.63 -4.76
C PRO A 297 -15.02 -23.32 -4.57
N GLU A 298 -15.82 -24.36 -4.42
CA GLU A 298 -17.23 -24.19 -4.05
C GLU A 298 -17.34 -23.61 -2.64
N VAL A 299 -18.20 -22.61 -2.47
CA VAL A 299 -18.44 -21.95 -1.17
C VAL A 299 -18.86 -22.98 -0.11
N ALA A 300 -19.66 -23.98 -0.50
CA ALA A 300 -20.08 -25.06 0.39
C ALA A 300 -18.88 -25.87 0.92
N THR A 301 -17.88 -26.15 0.08
CA THR A 301 -16.65 -26.84 0.50
C THR A 301 -15.86 -26.00 1.50
N LEU A 302 -15.72 -24.69 1.27
CA LEU A 302 -15.02 -23.81 2.20
C LEU A 302 -15.74 -23.70 3.55
N LYS A 303 -17.08 -23.60 3.55
CA LYS A 303 -17.90 -23.60 4.77
C LYS A 303 -17.78 -24.91 5.55
N ALA A 304 -17.79 -26.04 4.85
CA ALA A 304 -17.61 -27.35 5.47
C ALA A 304 -16.21 -27.49 6.10
N ALA A 305 -15.16 -27.05 5.40
CA ALA A 305 -13.80 -27.06 5.91
C ALA A 305 -13.66 -26.18 7.17
N LYS A 306 -14.21 -24.96 7.14
CA LYS A 306 -14.28 -24.06 8.31
C LYS A 306 -15.02 -24.71 9.48
N ALA A 307 -16.19 -25.29 9.24
CA ALA A 307 -16.98 -25.96 10.28
C ALA A 307 -16.26 -27.18 10.89
N ALA A 308 -15.44 -27.88 10.09
CA ALA A 308 -14.59 -28.97 10.54
C ALA A 308 -13.29 -28.51 11.24
N GLY A 309 -13.09 -27.19 11.40
CA GLY A 309 -11.88 -26.62 12.01
C GLY A 309 -10.61 -26.83 11.16
N MET A 310 -10.76 -27.12 9.87
CA MET A 310 -9.63 -27.24 8.95
C MET A 310 -8.99 -25.88 8.72
N LYS A 311 -7.68 -25.87 8.53
CA LYS A 311 -7.00 -24.71 7.97
C LYS A 311 -7.11 -24.72 6.46
N ILE A 312 -7.17 -23.54 5.85
CA ILE A 312 -7.34 -23.37 4.41
C ILE A 312 -6.16 -22.58 3.87
N VAL A 313 -5.71 -22.97 2.68
CA VAL A 313 -4.69 -22.20 1.99
C VAL A 313 -4.93 -22.17 0.49
N PHE A 314 -4.67 -21.02 -0.12
CA PHE A 314 -4.85 -20.80 -1.56
C PHE A 314 -3.49 -20.75 -2.25
N SER A 315 -3.39 -21.38 -3.40
CA SER A 315 -2.25 -21.22 -4.28
C SER A 315 -2.65 -20.82 -5.69
N SER A 316 -1.90 -19.92 -6.31
CA SER A 316 -1.93 -19.70 -7.76
C SER A 316 -1.50 -20.95 -8.55
N GLY A 317 -0.88 -21.94 -7.91
CA GLY A 317 -0.52 -23.19 -8.55
C GLY A 317 0.55 -23.03 -9.61
N GLY A 318 1.39 -21.99 -9.53
CA GLY A 318 2.48 -21.79 -10.47
C GLY A 318 2.01 -21.33 -11.85
N VAL A 319 1.05 -20.40 -11.95
CA VAL A 319 0.73 -19.63 -13.18
C VAL A 319 1.36 -18.23 -13.22
N ALA A 320 2.03 -17.88 -14.32
CA ALA A 320 2.89 -16.68 -14.40
C ALA A 320 2.10 -15.37 -14.34
N HIS A 321 0.82 -15.46 -14.70
CA HIS A 321 -0.13 -14.38 -14.66
C HIS A 321 -1.27 -14.79 -13.74
N LEU A 322 -1.50 -13.99 -12.70
CA LEU A 322 -2.72 -14.11 -11.89
C LEU A 322 -3.88 -13.64 -12.76
N GLU A 323 -4.62 -14.58 -13.35
CA GLU A 323 -5.80 -14.23 -14.13
C GLU A 323 -6.84 -13.55 -13.24
N GLU A 324 -7.25 -12.33 -13.60
CA GLU A 324 -8.14 -11.49 -12.80
C GLU A 324 -9.48 -12.17 -12.48
N LYS A 325 -10.06 -12.88 -13.46
CA LYS A 325 -11.29 -13.67 -13.26
C LYS A 325 -11.13 -14.74 -12.17
N ARG A 326 -9.97 -15.41 -12.14
CA ARG A 326 -9.67 -16.45 -11.14
C ARG A 326 -9.43 -15.85 -9.76
N VAL A 327 -8.69 -14.73 -9.71
CA VAL A 327 -8.50 -13.97 -8.48
C VAL A 327 -9.84 -13.54 -7.91
N LYS A 328 -10.68 -12.91 -8.71
CA LYS A 328 -12.02 -12.44 -8.34
C LYS A 328 -12.87 -13.57 -7.78
N ALA A 329 -12.97 -14.70 -8.49
CA ALA A 329 -13.78 -15.83 -8.05
C ALA A 329 -13.31 -16.42 -6.70
N ARG A 330 -12.00 -16.45 -6.45
CA ARG A 330 -11.44 -16.89 -5.16
C ARG A 330 -11.74 -15.91 -4.03
N LEU A 331 -11.55 -14.63 -4.27
CA LEU A 331 -11.89 -13.59 -3.30
C LEU A 331 -13.37 -13.61 -2.95
N GLN A 332 -14.22 -13.83 -3.95
CA GLN A 332 -15.66 -13.95 -3.74
C GLN A 332 -15.98 -15.18 -2.89
N ALA A 333 -15.38 -16.33 -3.19
CA ALA A 333 -15.56 -17.55 -2.40
C ALA A 333 -15.08 -17.38 -0.94
N ILE A 334 -13.96 -16.68 -0.71
CA ILE A 334 -13.47 -16.33 0.64
C ILE A 334 -14.52 -15.47 1.38
N ALA A 335 -15.07 -14.46 0.69
CA ALA A 335 -16.08 -13.57 1.26
C ALA A 335 -17.38 -14.32 1.59
N ASP A 336 -17.90 -15.12 0.66
CA ASP A 336 -19.17 -15.83 0.80
C ASP A 336 -19.12 -16.98 1.81
N ALA A 337 -17.93 -17.55 2.01
CA ALA A 337 -17.65 -18.53 3.06
C ALA A 337 -17.34 -17.89 4.42
N GLU A 338 -17.29 -16.55 4.49
CA GLU A 338 -16.98 -15.78 5.70
C GLU A 338 -15.69 -16.25 6.37
N LEU A 339 -14.69 -16.67 5.58
CA LEU A 339 -13.43 -17.08 6.16
C LEU A 339 -12.78 -15.88 6.84
N GLY A 340 -11.97 -16.07 7.87
CA GLY A 340 -11.15 -15.05 8.52
C GLY A 340 -9.76 -15.60 8.83
N TRP A 341 -8.85 -14.79 9.40
CA TRP A 341 -7.47 -15.21 9.70
C TRP A 341 -7.35 -16.54 10.45
N ALA A 342 -8.27 -16.84 11.37
CA ALA A 342 -8.31 -18.09 12.10
C ALA A 342 -8.56 -19.33 11.22
N ASP A 343 -9.14 -19.16 10.03
CA ASP A 343 -9.42 -20.24 9.08
C ASP A 343 -8.24 -20.49 8.13
N PHE A 344 -7.30 -19.55 8.02
CA PHE A 344 -6.16 -19.69 7.11
C PHE A 344 -4.96 -20.33 7.82
N TRP A 345 -4.22 -21.15 7.08
CA TRP A 345 -2.84 -21.46 7.45
C TRP A 345 -1.90 -20.48 6.77
N VAL A 346 -0.99 -19.89 7.54
CA VAL A 346 -0.02 -18.91 7.09
C VAL A 346 1.36 -19.40 7.50
N PRO A 347 2.28 -19.68 6.55
CA PRO A 347 3.62 -20.16 6.88
C PRO A 347 4.33 -19.23 7.86
N GLY A 348 4.94 -19.80 8.91
CA GLY A 348 5.73 -19.08 9.90
C GLY A 348 4.94 -18.24 10.91
N LYS A 349 3.61 -18.42 11.02
CA LYS A 349 2.76 -17.77 12.02
C LYS A 349 2.02 -18.76 12.91
#